data_AF-A0A2W7AQK3-F1
#
_entry.id   AF-A0A2W7AQK3-F1
#
_cell.length_a   1.000
_cell.length_b   1.000
_cell.length_c   1.000
_cell.angle_alpha   90.00
_cell.angle_beta   90.00
_cell.angle_gamma   90.00
#
_symmetry.space_group_name_H-M   'P 1'
#
loop_
_entity.id
_entity.type
_entity.pdbx_description
1 polymer ?
#
loop_
_entity_poly.entity_id
_entity_poly.type
_entity_poly.pdbx_seq_one_letter_code
_entity_poly.pdbx_strand_id
1 'polypeptide(L)' 'MKWRVILEPDSETGDWAVWCPELPGCTSAGETEDEALRNIQDAIALYIEPTPMKLLSGAIIREVVVG' A
#
# COMPACT_ATOMS: atom_id res chain seq x y z
N MET A 1 -11.18 -6.79 -1.46
CA MET A 1 -11.00 -5.83 -2.59
C MET A 1 -9.91 -6.36 -3.50
N LYS A 2 -9.87 -5.93 -4.77
CA LYS A 2 -8.75 -6.20 -5.67
C LYS A 2 -8.01 -4.89 -5.89
N TRP A 3 -6.69 -4.92 -5.78
CA TRP A 3 -5.81 -3.78 -5.98
C TRP A 3 -4.97 -4.02 -7.21
N ARG A 4 -4.68 -2.97 -7.97
CA ARG A 4 -3.69 -3.05 -9.04
C ARG A 4 -2.33 -2.79 -8.43
N VAL A 5 -1.31 -3.47 -8.94
CA VAL A 5 0.07 -3.21 -8.58
C VAL A 5 0.90 -3.12 -9.85
N ILE A 6 1.94 -2.30 -9.79
CA ILE A 6 2.93 -2.15 -10.84
C ILE A 6 4.20 -2.82 -10.33
N LEU A 7 4.76 -3.71 -11.14
CA LEU A 7 6.00 -4.42 -10.87
C LEU A 7 7.06 -3.94 -11.85
N GLU A 8 8.22 -3.57 -11.32
CA GLU A 8 9.35 -3.08 -12.10
C GLU A 8 10.61 -3.84 -11.68
N PRO A 9 11.32 -4.50 -12.61
CA PRO A 9 12.59 -5.13 -12.28
C PRO A 9 13.65 -4.06 -12.02
N ASP A 10 14.41 -4.22 -10.94
CA ASP A 10 15.55 -3.39 -10.59
C ASP A 10 16.82 -3.98 -11.25
N SER A 11 17.41 -3.24 -12.19
CA SER A 11 18.61 -3.69 -12.91
C SER A 11 19.90 -3.59 -12.08
N GLU A 12 19.91 -2.85 -10.98
CA GLU A 12 21.08 -2.70 -10.11
C GLU A 12 21.14 -3.81 -9.07
N THR A 13 19.99 -4.16 -8.46
CA THR A 13 19.92 -5.19 -7.42
C THR A 13 19.51 -6.57 -7.95
N GLY A 14 18.78 -6.61 -9.06
CA GLY A 14 18.16 -7.83 -9.59
C GLY A 14 16.81 -8.17 -8.96
N ASP A 15 16.32 -7.33 -8.03
CA ASP A 15 15.04 -7.52 -7.34
C ASP A 15 13.86 -7.00 -8.17
N TRP A 16 12.66 -7.20 -7.64
CA TRP A 16 11.42 -6.63 -8.13
C TRP A 16 10.95 -5.54 -7.18
N ALA A 17 10.84 -4.30 -7.67
CA ALA A 17 10.12 -3.23 -7.00
C ALA A 17 8.62 -3.34 -7.31
N VAL A 18 7.77 -3.06 -6.32
CA VAL A 18 6.32 -3.14 -6.48
C VAL A 18 5.59 -2.03 -5.75
N TRP A 19 4.53 -1.48 -6.35
CA TRP A 19 3.75 -0.40 -5.75
C TRP A 19 2.29 -0.37 -6.21
N CYS A 20 1.41 0.16 -5.36
CA CYS A 20 -0.02 0.29 -5.61
C CYS A 20 -0.38 1.74 -6.02
N PRO A 21 -0.81 2.00 -7.28
CA PRO A 21 -1.11 3.35 -7.73
C PRO A 21 -2.34 3.96 -7.03
N GLU A 22 -3.25 3.14 -6.50
CA GLU A 22 -4.40 3.62 -5.72
C GLU A 22 -4.05 4.01 -4.28
N LEU A 23 -2.90 3.57 -3.75
CA LEU A 23 -2.46 3.84 -2.38
C LEU A 23 -1.07 4.51 -2.42
N PRO A 24 -1.02 5.84 -2.60
CA PRO A 24 0.24 6.57 -2.66
C PRO A 24 1.12 6.29 -1.44
N GLY A 25 2.37 5.89 -1.69
CA GLY A 25 3.34 5.53 -0.66
C GLY A 25 3.29 4.06 -0.20
N CYS A 26 2.35 3.25 -0.69
CA CYS A 26 2.34 1.81 -0.44
C CYS A 26 3.25 1.12 -1.48
N THR A 27 4.48 0.81 -1.06
CA THR A 27 5.51 0.16 -1.88
C THR A 27 6.13 -1.02 -1.14
N SER A 28 6.71 -1.94 -1.89
CA SER A 28 7.47 -3.08 -1.37
C SER A 28 8.48 -3.56 -2.42
N ALA A 29 9.22 -4.61 -2.11
CA ALA A 29 10.13 -5.27 -3.04
C ALA A 29 10.30 -6.76 -2.69
N GLY A 30 10.90 -7.54 -3.58
CA GLY A 30 11.29 -8.93 -3.32
C GLY A 30 12.26 -9.45 -4.39
N GLU A 31 13.02 -10.50 -4.07
CA GLU A 31 14.01 -11.08 -5.00
C GLU A 31 13.32 -11.75 -6.21
N THR A 32 12.05 -12.10 -6.06
CA THR A 32 11.21 -12.69 -7.11
C THR A 32 9.88 -11.94 -7.26
N GLU A 33 9.26 -12.02 -8.44
CA GLU A 33 7.93 -11.44 -8.70
C GLU A 33 6.90 -11.93 -7.65
N ASP A 34 6.90 -13.24 -7.38
CA ASP A 34 6.04 -13.88 -6.38
C ASP A 34 6.26 -13.35 -4.95
N GLU A 35 7.52 -13.06 -4.59
CA GLU A 35 7.85 -12.49 -3.29
C GLU A 35 7.41 -11.04 -3.18
N ALA A 36 7.72 -10.21 -4.19
CA ALA A 36 7.26 -8.83 -4.24
C ALA A 36 5.72 -8.76 -4.12
N LEU A 37 5.00 -9.64 -4.82
CA LEU A 37 3.55 -9.77 -4.74
C LEU A 37 3.04 -10.13 -3.34
N ARG A 38 3.71 -11.06 -2.63
CA ARG A 38 3.37 -11.37 -1.23
C ARG A 38 3.63 -10.16 -0.32
N ASN A 39 4.78 -9.52 -0.47
CA ASN A 39 5.18 -8.42 0.40
C ASN A 39 4.29 -7.18 0.23
N ILE A 40 3.90 -6.84 -1.00
CA ILE A 40 2.95 -5.72 -1.23
C ILE A 40 1.54 -6.05 -0.74
N GLN A 41 1.13 -7.33 -0.75
CA GLN A 41 -0.15 -7.74 -0.18
C GLN A 41 -0.21 -7.42 1.31
N ASP A 42 0.85 -7.72 2.06
CA ASP A 42 0.97 -7.40 3.47
C ASP A 42 1.04 -5.89 3.70
N ALA A 43 1.81 -5.16 2.87
CA ALA A 43 1.90 -3.70 2.96
C ALA A 43 0.54 -3.01 2.73
N ILE A 44 -0.25 -3.49 1.76
CA ILE A 44 -1.60 -2.98 1.50
C ILE A 44 -2.52 -3.29 2.69
N ALA A 45 -2.46 -4.50 3.24
CA ALA A 45 -3.28 -4.91 4.38
C ALA A 45 -3.01 -4.01 5.61
N LEU A 46 -1.74 -3.71 5.89
CA LEU A 46 -1.34 -2.80 6.95
C LEU A 46 -1.78 -1.35 6.66
N TYR A 47 -1.67 -0.89 5.41
CA TYR A 47 -2.03 0.48 5.03
C TYR A 47 -3.51 0.80 5.30
N ILE A 48 -4.40 -0.16 5.01
CA ILE A 48 -5.85 0.02 5.16
C ILE A 48 -6.36 -0.36 6.56
N GLU A 49 -5.49 -0.86 7.44
CA GLU A 49 -5.87 -1.25 8.79
C GLU A 49 -6.29 -0.02 9.61
N PRO A 50 -7.48 -0.02 10.23
CA PRO A 50 -7.92 1.09 11.07
C PRO A 50 -6.99 1.26 12.28
N THR A 51 -6.35 2.42 12.39
CA THR A 51 -5.55 2.76 13.58
C THR A 51 -6.36 3.66 14.52
N PRO A 52 -6.31 3.43 15.85
CA PRO A 52 -6.92 4.34 16.82
C PRO A 52 -6.32 5.74 16.71
N MET A 53 -7.15 6.73 16.37
CA MET A 53 -6.72 8.13 16.28
C MET A 53 -7.13 8.91 17.52
N LYS A 54 -6.18 9.63 18.13
CA LYS A 54 -6.50 10.61 19.16
C LYS A 54 -6.96 11.90 18.49
N LEU A 55 -8.25 12.20 18.62
CA LEU A 55 -8.81 13.44 18.14
C LEU A 55 -8.48 14.58 19.12
N LEU A 56 -8.22 15.77 18.56
CA LEU A 56 -8.14 17.00 19.34
C LEU A 56 -9.54 17.36 19.85
N SER A 57 -9.60 18.08 20.97
CA SER A 57 -10.87 18.57 21.51
C SER A 57 -11.60 19.42 20.47
N GLY A 58 -12.88 19.12 20.25
CA GLY A 58 -13.72 19.81 19.26
C GLY A 58 -13.58 19.31 17.82
N ALA A 59 -12.72 18.32 17.54
CA ALA A 59 -12.66 17.71 16.20
C ALA A 59 -13.95 16.94 15.88
N ILE A 60 -14.31 16.93 14.59
CA ILE A 60 -15.55 16.32 14.08
C ILE A 60 -15.21 15.37 12.95
N ILE A 61 -15.71 14.13 13.02
CA ILE A 61 -15.62 13.14 11.93
C ILE A 61 -16.86 13.24 11.04
N ARG A 62 -16.67 13.17 9.72
CA ARG A 62 -17.72 13.10 8.70
C ARG A 62 -17.32 12.12 7.60
N GLU A 63 -18.30 11.41 7.05
CA GLU A 63 -18.12 10.57 5.86
C GLU A 63 -18.31 11.41 4.60
N VAL A 64 -17.52 11.12 3.56
CA VAL A 64 -17.58 11.78 2.25
C VAL A 64 -17.63 10.72 1.17
N VAL A 65 -18.51 10.91 0.18
CA VAL A 65 -18.64 10.04 -0.99
C VAL A 65 -18.00 10.73 -2.19
N VAL A 66 -17.14 10.02 -2.91
CA VAL A 66 -16.58 10.46 -4.19
C VAL A 66 -17.26 9.64 -5.29
N GLY A 67 -17.76 10.31 -6.32
CA GLY A 67 -18.46 9.72 -7.47
C GLY A 67 -17.79 10.07 -8.79
#